data_AF-A0A7R9YUP1-F1
#
_entry.id   AF-A0A7R9YUP1-F1
#
_cell.length_a   1.000
_cell.length_b   1.000
_cell.length_c   1.000
_cell.angle_alpha   90.00
_cell.angle_beta   90.00
_cell.angle_gamma   90.00
#
_symmetry.space_group_name_H-M   'P 1'
#
loop_
_entity.id
_entity.type
_entity.pdbx_description
1 polymer ?
#
loop_
_entity_poly.entity_id
_entity_poly.type
_entity_poly.pdbx_seq_one_letter_code
_entity_poly.pdbx_strand_id
1 'polypeptide(L)'
;KERAYHHYAGALNALPLMHAYLRDPGDTWLLRLASAGVAGSLTNIRPGSGIPSMGMHGDPSLLSHDAYSADFGVGFYGHCKQVVAVVMCDVTFGWTCFFCDVVSSRPDLEQLYLGGASAAAAASGARGVTGLFQNSADGGGAGSVCSTPVALTVVPRDAFRTRLYVAPYGRLLELFGALIRSAELNTDSDALRVVAAPHPGTRPHSVAVRVTAPGLEGATGGLGDARVACAVDGGACVPAKEEVLLAGGADAYRFRLGGGRAGSTFEFVLSDL
;
A
#
# COMPACT_ATOMS: atom_id res chain seq x y z
N LYS A 1 -6.30 29.02 23.52
CA LYS A 1 -6.49 27.58 23.24
C LYS A 1 -5.16 27.06 22.70
N GLU A 2 -4.64 26.00 23.27
CA GLU A 2 -3.41 25.37 22.80
C GLU A 2 -3.67 24.59 21.50
N ARG A 3 -2.65 24.49 20.64
CA ARG A 3 -2.65 23.58 19.48
C ARG A 3 -1.87 22.31 19.84
N ALA A 4 -2.51 21.16 19.72
CA ALA A 4 -1.85 19.87 19.81
C ALA A 4 -1.70 19.28 18.41
N TYR A 5 -0.48 18.91 18.03
CA TYR A 5 -0.20 18.30 16.74
C TYR A 5 -0.43 16.79 16.79
N HIS A 6 -1.01 16.27 15.70
CA HIS A 6 -1.33 14.85 15.51
C HIS A 6 -2.13 14.22 16.66
N HIS A 7 -2.96 15.01 17.34
CA HIS A 7 -3.98 14.55 18.28
C HIS A 7 -4.93 13.55 17.58
N TYR A 8 -5.67 12.71 18.34
CA TYR A 8 -6.50 11.62 17.80
C TYR A 8 -7.36 12.00 16.58
N ALA A 9 -7.91 13.21 16.56
CA ALA A 9 -8.79 13.69 15.51
C ALA A 9 -8.08 13.79 14.14
N GLY A 10 -6.76 13.94 14.11
CA GLY A 10 -5.98 13.98 12.88
C GLY A 10 -6.11 12.69 12.07
N ALA A 11 -5.88 11.53 12.69
CA ALA A 11 -6.07 10.25 12.00
C ALA A 11 -7.54 9.91 11.78
N LEU A 12 -8.46 10.28 12.67
CA LEU A 12 -9.89 10.03 12.43
C LEU A 12 -10.43 10.84 11.26
N ASN A 13 -10.03 12.11 11.13
CA ASN A 13 -10.43 12.96 10.02
C ASN A 13 -9.74 12.56 8.70
N ALA A 14 -8.65 11.79 8.75
CA ALA A 14 -8.03 11.23 7.55
C ALA A 14 -8.87 10.11 6.93
N LEU A 15 -9.75 9.44 7.69
CA LEU A 15 -10.58 8.33 7.20
C LEU A 15 -11.43 8.72 5.98
N PRO A 16 -12.28 9.78 6.05
CA PRO A 16 -13.07 10.19 4.89
C PRO A 16 -12.20 10.69 3.74
N LEU A 17 -11.02 11.27 4.02
CA LEU A 17 -10.10 11.76 2.99
C LEU A 17 -9.46 10.61 2.21
N MET A 18 -8.98 9.58 2.92
CA MET A 18 -8.43 8.38 2.28
C MET A 18 -9.51 7.66 1.48
N HIS A 19 -10.72 7.51 2.04
CA HIS A 19 -11.84 6.89 1.32
C HIS A 19 -12.28 7.69 0.09
N ALA A 20 -12.19 9.03 0.14
CA ALA A 20 -12.45 9.88 -1.02
C ALA A 20 -11.40 9.66 -2.11
N TYR A 21 -10.11 9.64 -1.76
CA TYR A 21 -9.05 9.34 -2.71
C TYR A 21 -9.15 7.93 -3.32
N LEU A 22 -9.44 6.90 -2.52
CA LEU A 22 -9.57 5.54 -3.04
C LEU A 22 -10.74 5.41 -4.05
N ARG A 23 -11.77 6.25 -3.92
CA ARG A 23 -12.91 6.34 -4.84
C ARG A 23 -12.58 7.14 -6.10
N ASP A 24 -11.79 8.20 -5.96
CA ASP A 24 -11.38 9.08 -7.04
C ASP A 24 -9.86 9.35 -6.94
N PRO A 25 -9.02 8.47 -7.53
CA PRO A 25 -7.58 8.53 -7.36
C PRO A 25 -6.91 9.68 -8.12
N GLY A 26 -7.68 10.52 -8.84
CA GLY A 26 -7.14 11.68 -9.55
C GLY A 26 -6.68 12.81 -8.63
N ASP A 27 -7.23 12.90 -7.42
CA ASP A 27 -6.90 13.97 -6.46
C ASP A 27 -5.75 13.56 -5.54
N THR A 28 -4.52 13.76 -6.01
CA THR A 28 -3.31 13.44 -5.23
C THR A 28 -3.13 14.34 -4.00
N TRP A 29 -3.84 15.47 -3.90
CA TRP A 29 -3.84 16.30 -2.69
C TRP A 29 -4.57 15.59 -1.55
N LEU A 30 -5.70 14.92 -1.83
CA LEU A 30 -6.40 14.09 -0.84
C LEU A 30 -5.49 12.98 -0.30
N LEU A 31 -4.75 12.28 -1.17
CA LEU A 31 -3.81 11.25 -0.74
C LEU A 31 -2.73 11.81 0.19
N ARG A 32 -2.12 12.96 -0.17
CA ARG A 32 -1.08 13.59 0.63
C ARG A 32 -1.61 14.00 2.01
N LEU A 33 -2.76 14.66 2.05
CA LEU A 33 -3.39 15.11 3.28
C LEU A 33 -3.81 13.93 4.16
N ALA A 34 -4.46 12.92 3.58
CA ALA A 34 -4.85 11.71 4.29
C ALA A 34 -3.60 11.01 4.86
N SER A 35 -2.58 10.78 4.04
CA SER A 35 -1.34 10.12 4.45
C SER A 35 -0.64 10.85 5.60
N ALA A 36 -0.64 12.19 5.61
CA ALA A 36 -0.10 12.98 6.72
C ALA A 36 -0.89 12.77 8.03
N GLY A 37 -2.22 12.72 7.96
CA GLY A 37 -3.05 12.42 9.14
C GLY A 37 -2.85 10.98 9.65
N VAL A 38 -2.76 10.02 8.73
CA VAL A 38 -2.53 8.59 9.02
C VAL A 38 -1.18 8.36 9.64
N ALA A 39 -0.11 8.82 9.00
CA ALA A 39 1.26 8.63 9.47
C ALA A 39 1.55 9.49 10.71
N GLY A 40 0.94 10.67 10.81
CA GLY A 40 1.17 11.61 11.89
C GLY A 40 0.87 11.04 13.28
N SER A 41 -0.12 10.16 13.42
CA SER A 41 -0.38 9.50 14.72
C SER A 41 0.81 8.68 15.21
N LEU A 42 1.69 8.19 14.33
CA LEU A 42 2.87 7.44 14.72
C LEU A 42 3.93 8.32 15.39
N THR A 43 3.93 9.64 15.18
CA THR A 43 4.90 10.55 15.81
C THR A 43 4.72 10.62 17.31
N ASN A 44 3.52 10.34 17.81
CA ASN A 44 3.23 10.35 19.24
C ASN A 44 3.70 9.06 19.96
N ILE A 45 4.28 8.10 19.25
CA ILE A 45 4.89 6.91 19.85
C ILE A 45 6.35 7.23 20.18
N ARG A 46 6.69 7.22 21.47
CA ARG A 46 8.05 7.54 21.90
C ARG A 46 9.06 6.49 21.40
N PRO A 47 10.13 6.88 20.70
CA PRO A 47 11.19 5.96 20.30
C PRO A 47 11.79 5.21 21.50
N GLY A 48 12.18 3.95 21.30
CA GLY A 48 12.78 3.10 22.32
C GLY A 48 11.77 2.48 23.30
N SER A 49 10.90 3.29 23.91
CA SER A 49 9.91 2.81 24.88
C SER A 49 8.63 2.25 24.24
N GLY A 50 8.25 2.76 23.06
CA GLY A 50 6.97 2.43 22.41
C GLY A 50 5.75 3.01 23.14
N ILE A 51 5.96 3.83 24.19
CA ILE A 51 4.88 4.39 25.00
C ILE A 51 4.23 5.55 24.22
N PRO A 52 2.91 5.50 23.99
CA PRO A 52 2.22 6.56 23.26
C PRO A 52 1.99 7.80 24.12
N SER A 53 1.85 8.92 23.44
CA SER A 53 1.41 10.21 23.95
C SER A 53 0.10 10.60 23.24
N MET A 54 -0.72 11.40 23.90
CA MET A 54 -1.93 11.98 23.31
C MET A 54 -1.62 12.83 22.06
N GLY A 55 -0.52 13.57 22.10
CA GLY A 55 -0.15 14.54 21.06
C GLY A 55 1.08 15.35 21.44
N MET A 56 1.60 16.10 20.48
CA MET A 56 2.68 17.06 20.71
C MET A 56 2.09 18.44 21.03
N HIS A 57 2.42 18.97 22.20
CA HIS A 57 2.07 20.33 22.60
C HIS A 57 2.76 21.34 21.68
N GLY A 58 1.97 22.18 21.03
CA GLY A 58 2.43 23.21 20.10
C GLY A 58 2.69 24.57 20.75
N ASP A 59 2.43 24.72 22.05
CA ASP A 59 2.84 25.88 22.81
C ASP A 59 4.39 25.94 22.85
N PRO A 60 5.03 27.02 22.36
CA PRO A 60 6.49 27.13 22.37
C PRO A 60 7.12 27.05 23.77
N SER A 61 6.37 27.33 24.83
CA SER A 61 6.86 27.23 26.21
C SER A 61 6.90 25.79 26.74
N LEU A 62 6.10 24.88 26.18
CA LEU A 62 6.02 23.48 26.58
C LEU A 62 6.70 22.54 25.56
N LEU A 63 6.41 22.74 24.27
CA LEU A 63 6.96 22.06 23.09
C LEU A 63 7.45 20.62 23.34
N SER A 64 6.56 19.79 23.87
CA SER A 64 6.86 18.41 24.25
C SER A 64 5.65 17.49 24.04
N HIS A 65 5.89 16.19 24.01
CA HIS A 65 4.82 15.20 23.94
C HIS A 65 4.10 15.10 25.28
N ASP A 66 2.77 15.11 25.26
CA ASP A 66 1.94 14.93 26.46
C ASP A 66 2.37 13.67 27.23
N ALA A 67 2.49 13.79 28.56
CA ALA A 67 2.91 12.69 29.44
C ALA A 67 1.93 11.50 29.40
N TYR A 68 0.66 11.74 29.10
CA TYR A 68 -0.40 10.75 29.05
C TYR A 68 -0.67 10.30 27.61
N SER A 69 -1.04 9.03 27.46
CA SER A 69 -1.52 8.48 26.19
C SER A 69 -2.96 8.93 25.88
N ALA A 70 -3.79 9.10 26.91
CA ALA A 70 -5.19 9.51 26.83
C ALA A 70 -5.95 8.85 25.65
N ASP A 71 -6.46 9.63 24.72
CA ASP A 71 -7.25 9.23 23.56
C ASP A 71 -6.42 8.85 22.33
N PHE A 72 -5.08 8.70 22.47
CA PHE A 72 -4.20 8.17 21.42
C PHE A 72 -4.74 6.89 20.79
N GLY A 73 -5.28 5.98 21.60
CA GLY A 73 -5.79 4.70 21.11
C GLY A 73 -6.87 4.83 20.04
N VAL A 74 -7.70 5.88 20.11
CA VAL A 74 -8.75 6.14 19.11
C VAL A 74 -8.14 6.68 17.81
N GLY A 75 -7.12 7.54 17.92
CA GLY A 75 -6.34 8.01 16.76
C GLY A 75 -5.57 6.86 16.10
N PHE A 76 -4.94 6.01 16.90
CA PHE A 76 -4.23 4.84 16.43
C PHE A 76 -5.15 3.83 15.75
N TYR A 77 -6.37 3.62 16.27
CA TYR A 77 -7.41 2.88 15.55
C TYR A 77 -7.65 3.45 14.16
N GLY A 78 -7.78 4.78 14.05
CA GLY A 78 -7.83 5.48 12.77
C GLY A 78 -6.67 5.07 11.86
N HIS A 79 -5.42 5.19 12.31
CA HIS A 79 -4.23 4.77 11.55
C HIS A 79 -4.35 3.32 11.05
N CYS A 80 -4.60 2.37 11.96
CA CYS A 80 -4.71 0.94 11.65
C CYS A 80 -5.78 0.66 10.59
N LYS A 81 -6.91 1.36 10.66
CA LYS A 81 -8.04 1.11 9.75
C LYS A 81 -7.84 1.62 8.34
N GLN A 82 -6.89 2.52 8.08
CA GLN A 82 -6.78 3.19 6.79
C GLN A 82 -5.39 3.20 6.17
N VAL A 83 -4.34 2.84 6.92
CA VAL A 83 -3.00 2.74 6.35
C VAL A 83 -2.97 1.69 5.23
N VAL A 84 -2.56 2.11 4.04
CA VAL A 84 -2.57 1.30 2.83
C VAL A 84 -1.39 1.71 1.96
N ALA A 85 -0.66 0.75 1.41
CA ALA A 85 0.34 1.05 0.40
C ALA A 85 -0.36 1.54 -0.87
N VAL A 86 0.03 2.69 -1.41
CA VAL A 86 -0.60 3.27 -2.61
C VAL A 86 0.47 3.49 -3.66
N VAL A 87 0.46 2.70 -4.74
CA VAL A 87 1.25 2.98 -5.93
C VAL A 87 0.42 3.83 -6.90
N MET A 88 1.00 4.92 -7.37
CA MET A 88 0.34 5.87 -8.27
C MET A 88 1.32 6.48 -9.25
N CYS A 89 0.79 7.11 -10.30
CA CYS A 89 1.56 7.96 -11.19
C CYS A 89 1.08 9.41 -11.05
N ASP A 90 1.95 10.30 -10.59
CA ASP A 90 1.69 11.72 -10.41
C ASP A 90 2.11 12.50 -11.67
N VAL A 91 1.31 13.47 -12.08
CA VAL A 91 1.59 14.30 -13.27
C VAL A 91 2.84 15.18 -13.11
N THR A 92 3.30 15.41 -11.89
CA THR A 92 4.53 16.16 -11.58
C THR A 92 5.68 15.22 -11.29
N PHE A 93 5.40 14.14 -10.54
CA PHE A 93 6.44 13.29 -9.94
C PHE A 93 6.62 11.91 -10.58
N GLY A 94 5.84 11.59 -11.62
CA GLY A 94 5.84 10.28 -12.24
C GLY A 94 5.41 9.19 -11.26
N TRP A 95 5.98 7.98 -11.42
CA TRP A 95 5.64 6.85 -10.54
C TRP A 95 6.13 7.10 -9.11
N THR A 96 5.21 7.04 -8.17
CA THR A 96 5.48 7.26 -6.75
C THR A 96 4.66 6.30 -5.89
N CYS A 97 5.01 6.22 -4.61
CA CYS A 97 4.27 5.44 -3.64
C CYS A 97 4.16 6.10 -2.27
N PHE A 98 3.02 5.89 -1.61
CA PHE A 98 2.82 6.17 -0.19
C PHE A 98 2.83 4.87 0.60
N PHE A 99 3.49 4.88 1.76
CA PHE A 99 3.63 3.71 2.65
C PHE A 99 4.28 2.48 2.00
N CYS A 100 5.02 2.67 0.90
CA CYS A 100 5.72 1.60 0.24
C CYS A 100 6.93 2.14 -0.53
N ASP A 101 7.78 1.21 -0.95
CA ASP A 101 8.80 1.48 -1.94
C ASP A 101 8.30 1.09 -3.33
N VAL A 102 8.61 1.89 -4.36
CA VAL A 102 8.49 1.54 -5.78
C VAL A 102 9.86 1.59 -6.48
N VAL A 103 10.15 0.58 -7.31
CA VAL A 103 11.35 0.48 -8.16
C VAL A 103 10.92 0.18 -9.59
N SER A 104 11.49 0.84 -10.59
CA SER A 104 11.22 0.56 -12.00
C SER A 104 12.24 -0.39 -12.62
N SER A 105 11.80 -1.21 -13.58
CA SER A 105 12.68 -1.96 -14.47
C SER A 105 13.42 -1.10 -15.50
N ARG A 106 12.97 0.14 -15.73
CA ARG A 106 13.54 1.06 -16.71
C ARG A 106 14.68 1.88 -16.08
N PRO A 107 15.91 1.76 -16.58
CA PRO A 107 17.06 2.48 -16.01
C PRO A 107 17.09 3.97 -16.36
N ASP A 108 16.33 4.41 -17.37
CA ASP A 108 16.22 5.80 -17.82
C ASP A 108 15.25 6.65 -16.97
N LEU A 109 14.47 6.04 -16.08
CA LEU A 109 13.66 6.76 -15.10
C LEU A 109 14.53 7.11 -13.90
N GLU A 110 15.16 8.28 -13.94
CA GLU A 110 16.04 8.76 -12.87
C GLU A 110 15.24 9.11 -11.60
N GLN A 111 15.74 8.60 -10.48
CA GLN A 111 15.09 8.62 -9.17
C GLN A 111 15.36 9.94 -8.44
N LEU A 112 14.34 10.57 -7.86
CA LEU A 112 14.52 11.78 -7.05
C LEU A 112 13.59 11.85 -5.82
N TYR A 113 13.93 11.15 -4.73
CA TYR A 113 14.39 11.73 -3.45
C TYR A 113 14.74 10.61 -2.44
N LEU A 114 15.83 10.83 -1.70
CA LEU A 114 16.50 9.88 -0.80
C LEU A 114 15.82 9.80 0.58
N GLY A 115 15.14 8.69 0.84
CA GLY A 115 14.99 8.12 2.18
C GLY A 115 15.64 6.73 2.17
N GLY A 116 16.54 6.46 3.12
CA GLY A 116 17.42 5.30 3.21
C GLY A 116 17.01 4.05 2.42
N ALA A 117 17.91 3.60 1.54
CA ALA A 117 17.74 2.43 0.67
C ALA A 117 17.15 1.24 1.43
N SER A 118 16.05 0.72 0.90
CA SER A 118 15.39 -0.44 1.48
C SER A 118 16.03 -1.75 1.02
N ALA A 119 15.92 -2.80 1.83
CA ALA A 119 16.49 -4.12 1.54
C ALA A 119 15.96 -4.75 0.23
N ALA A 120 14.80 -4.31 -0.27
CA ALA A 120 14.26 -4.77 -1.53
C ALA A 120 14.96 -4.12 -2.74
N ALA A 121 15.34 -2.85 -2.63
CA ALA A 121 16.18 -2.16 -3.62
C ALA A 121 17.57 -2.83 -3.71
N ALA A 122 18.14 -3.16 -2.53
CA ALA A 122 19.41 -3.87 -2.44
C ALA A 122 19.41 -5.25 -3.14
N ALA A 123 18.28 -5.98 -3.08
CA ALA A 123 18.15 -7.29 -3.71
C ALA A 123 17.99 -7.22 -5.25
N SER A 124 17.50 -6.10 -5.80
CA SER A 124 17.35 -5.89 -7.24
C SER A 124 18.53 -5.16 -7.90
N GLY A 125 19.57 -4.79 -7.14
CA GLY A 125 20.66 -3.94 -7.61
C GLY A 125 20.26 -2.49 -7.87
N ALA A 126 19.01 -2.12 -7.58
CA ALA A 126 18.49 -0.76 -7.74
C ALA A 126 18.73 0.04 -6.46
N ARG A 127 19.21 1.28 -6.58
CA ARG A 127 19.33 2.19 -5.44
C ARG A 127 17.90 2.59 -5.01
N GLY A 128 17.59 2.54 -3.71
CA GLY A 128 16.22 2.75 -3.22
C GLY A 128 15.90 4.18 -2.79
N VAL A 129 14.68 4.51 -2.36
CA VAL A 129 13.41 4.54 -3.10
C VAL A 129 12.64 5.79 -2.63
N THR A 130 12.22 6.67 -3.56
CA THR A 130 10.96 7.45 -3.57
C THR A 130 10.98 8.40 -4.78
N GLY A 131 9.91 8.41 -5.61
CA GLY A 131 9.73 9.27 -6.80
C GLY A 131 10.60 8.92 -8.01
N LEU A 132 9.98 8.44 -9.10
CA LEU A 132 10.65 8.16 -10.38
C LEU A 132 10.27 9.24 -11.41
N PHE A 133 11.26 10.04 -11.82
CA PHE A 133 11.10 11.05 -12.87
C PHE A 133 11.72 10.55 -14.19
N GLN A 134 11.32 11.15 -15.31
CA GLN A 134 12.03 10.96 -16.57
C GLN A 134 13.36 11.73 -16.54
N ASN A 135 14.43 11.15 -17.10
CA ASN A 135 15.66 11.88 -17.30
C ASN A 135 15.44 13.05 -18.29
N SER A 136 16.07 14.20 -18.04
CA SER A 136 15.83 15.47 -18.78
C SER A 136 16.29 15.46 -20.25
N ALA A 137 16.79 14.34 -20.76
CA ALA A 137 17.32 14.21 -22.11
C ALA A 137 16.24 14.27 -23.21
N ASP A 138 14.97 13.99 -22.89
CA ASP A 138 13.92 13.79 -23.91
C ASP A 138 12.81 14.86 -23.92
N GLY A 139 12.88 15.90 -23.10
CA GLY A 139 11.92 17.02 -23.12
C GLY A 139 10.45 16.65 -22.82
N GLY A 140 10.16 15.42 -22.39
CA GLY A 140 8.82 14.95 -22.03
C GLY A 140 8.46 15.31 -20.58
N GLY A 141 7.28 15.92 -20.36
CA GLY A 141 6.75 16.14 -19.01
C GLY A 141 6.31 14.83 -18.35
N ALA A 142 6.10 14.81 -17.03
CA ALA A 142 5.74 13.59 -16.29
C ALA A 142 4.46 12.87 -16.79
N GLY A 143 3.63 13.52 -17.63
CA GLY A 143 2.58 12.87 -18.41
C GLY A 143 3.04 11.77 -19.37
N SER A 144 4.24 11.85 -19.98
CA SER A 144 4.78 10.78 -20.84
C SER A 144 5.30 9.58 -20.06
N VAL A 145 5.66 9.76 -18.78
CA VAL A 145 6.13 8.66 -17.92
C VAL A 145 5.01 7.68 -17.60
N CYS A 146 3.82 8.21 -17.30
CA CYS A 146 2.66 7.40 -16.91
C CYS A 146 2.08 6.58 -18.07
N SER A 147 2.28 7.03 -19.31
CA SER A 147 1.79 6.34 -20.51
C SER A 147 2.81 5.38 -21.13
N THR A 148 4.05 5.35 -20.63
CA THR A 148 5.08 4.46 -21.16
C THR A 148 5.02 3.11 -20.44
N PRO A 149 4.93 1.99 -21.17
CA PRO A 149 4.96 0.66 -20.56
C PRO A 149 6.18 0.44 -19.65
N VAL A 150 5.94 -0.09 -18.45
CA VAL A 150 6.96 -0.29 -17.42
C VAL A 150 6.58 -1.42 -16.46
N ALA A 151 7.58 -2.12 -15.95
CA ALA A 151 7.41 -3.02 -14.81
C ALA A 151 7.88 -2.32 -13.52
N LEU A 152 7.04 -2.35 -12.49
CA LEU A 152 7.25 -1.70 -11.20
C LEU A 152 7.23 -2.72 -10.08
N THR A 153 8.29 -2.76 -9.28
CA THR A 153 8.34 -3.54 -8.05
C THR A 153 7.93 -2.66 -6.88
N VAL A 154 6.84 -3.04 -6.23
CA VAL A 154 6.18 -2.34 -5.13
C VAL A 154 6.36 -3.15 -3.84
N VAL A 155 6.82 -2.51 -2.76
CA VAL A 155 7.12 -3.18 -1.48
C VAL A 155 6.46 -2.41 -0.34
N PRO A 156 5.32 -2.89 0.19
CA PRO A 156 4.66 -2.27 1.34
C PRO A 156 5.58 -2.12 2.56
N ARG A 157 5.56 -0.94 3.16
CA ARG A 157 6.39 -0.54 4.33
C ARG A 157 5.58 -0.13 5.54
N ASP A 158 4.25 -0.04 5.43
CA ASP A 158 3.41 0.07 6.61
C ASP A 158 3.54 -1.18 7.51
N ALA A 159 3.15 -1.07 8.78
CA ALA A 159 3.31 -2.16 9.73
C ALA A 159 2.41 -3.38 9.42
N PHE A 160 1.30 -3.19 8.71
CA PHE A 160 0.31 -4.23 8.44
C PHE A 160 0.64 -4.99 7.15
N ARG A 161 1.07 -4.31 6.08
CA ARG A 161 1.40 -4.89 4.77
C ARG A 161 0.31 -5.80 4.21
N THR A 162 -0.95 -5.56 4.56
CA THR A 162 -2.09 -6.38 4.13
C THR A 162 -2.86 -5.76 2.99
N ARG A 163 -2.58 -4.49 2.65
CA ARG A 163 -3.35 -3.74 1.65
C ARG A 163 -2.44 -3.02 0.67
N LEU A 164 -2.77 -3.11 -0.61
CA LEU A 164 -2.12 -2.40 -1.70
C LEU A 164 -3.20 -1.83 -2.63
N TYR A 165 -3.19 -0.51 -2.81
CA TYR A 165 -4.01 0.17 -3.79
C TYR A 165 -3.18 0.52 -5.03
N VAL A 166 -3.65 0.05 -6.18
CA VAL A 166 -3.05 0.32 -7.50
C VAL A 166 -3.88 1.42 -8.16
N ALA A 167 -3.48 2.67 -7.92
CA ALA A 167 -4.28 3.84 -8.25
C ALA A 167 -4.62 3.99 -9.75
N PRO A 168 -3.71 3.70 -10.72
CA PRO A 168 -4.04 3.79 -12.14
C PRO A 168 -5.20 2.88 -12.58
N TYR A 169 -5.43 1.77 -11.86
CA TYR A 169 -6.51 0.82 -12.13
C TYR A 169 -7.68 0.97 -11.14
N GLY A 170 -7.56 1.84 -10.14
CA GLY A 170 -8.57 1.98 -9.09
C GLY A 170 -8.85 0.69 -8.32
N ARG A 171 -7.86 -0.19 -8.16
CA ARG A 171 -8.01 -1.51 -7.52
C ARG A 171 -7.35 -1.53 -6.15
N LEU A 172 -8.12 -1.94 -5.13
CA LEU A 172 -7.64 -2.19 -3.78
C LEU A 172 -7.53 -3.70 -3.55
N LEU A 173 -6.31 -4.17 -3.36
CA LEU A 173 -6.00 -5.53 -2.93
C LEU A 173 -5.93 -5.59 -1.40
N GLU A 174 -6.62 -6.55 -0.79
CA GLU A 174 -6.57 -6.84 0.64
C GLU A 174 -6.28 -8.33 0.88
N LEU A 175 -5.33 -8.61 1.78
CA LEU A 175 -5.00 -9.95 2.25
C LEU A 175 -5.45 -10.17 3.68
N PHE A 176 -6.13 -11.30 3.91
CA PHE A 176 -6.53 -11.76 5.24
C PHE A 176 -5.73 -13.00 5.62
N GLY A 177 -4.99 -12.95 6.73
CA GLY A 177 -4.13 -14.04 7.18
C GLY A 177 -2.76 -14.10 6.47
N ALA A 178 -2.46 -13.14 5.60
CA ALA A 178 -1.17 -13.03 4.92
C ALA A 178 -0.70 -11.57 4.84
N LEU A 179 0.59 -11.42 4.57
CA LEU A 179 1.32 -10.18 4.35
C LEU A 179 1.78 -10.13 2.90
N ILE A 180 1.66 -8.97 2.26
CA ILE A 180 2.26 -8.66 0.98
C ILE A 180 3.76 -8.44 1.22
N ARG A 181 4.60 -9.25 0.58
CA ARG A 181 6.06 -9.08 0.59
C ARG A 181 6.50 -8.11 -0.50
N SER A 182 5.94 -8.29 -1.69
CA SER A 182 6.13 -7.42 -2.85
C SER A 182 5.00 -7.63 -3.84
N ALA A 183 4.84 -6.67 -4.74
CA ALA A 183 4.01 -6.81 -5.92
C ALA A 183 4.77 -6.27 -7.14
N GLU A 184 4.70 -6.96 -8.25
CA GLU A 184 5.24 -6.55 -9.55
C GLU A 184 4.06 -6.14 -10.42
N LEU A 185 3.95 -4.86 -10.71
CA LEU A 185 2.95 -4.30 -11.63
C LEU A 185 3.59 -4.15 -13.01
N ASN A 186 3.01 -4.78 -14.02
CA ASN A 186 3.35 -4.58 -15.42
C ASN A 186 2.25 -3.75 -16.09
N THR A 187 2.59 -2.53 -16.53
CA THR A 187 1.63 -1.59 -17.15
C THR A 187 1.46 -1.80 -18.66
N ASP A 188 2.21 -2.71 -19.27
CA ASP A 188 2.00 -3.14 -20.66
C ASP A 188 0.88 -4.19 -20.76
N SER A 189 0.88 -5.11 -19.78
CA SER A 189 0.00 -6.28 -19.76
C SER A 189 -1.13 -6.17 -18.73
N ASP A 190 -1.22 -5.04 -18.02
CA ASP A 190 -2.14 -4.80 -16.90
C ASP A 190 -2.18 -5.96 -15.90
N ALA A 191 -0.98 -6.46 -15.55
CA ALA A 191 -0.83 -7.62 -14.67
C ALA A 191 -0.15 -7.23 -13.36
N LEU A 192 -0.69 -7.71 -12.25
CA LEU A 192 -0.11 -7.57 -10.92
C LEU A 192 0.23 -8.94 -10.36
N ARG A 193 1.53 -9.23 -10.27
CA ARG A 193 2.05 -10.42 -9.60
C ARG A 193 2.40 -10.09 -8.16
N VAL A 194 1.78 -10.78 -7.21
CA VAL A 194 1.94 -10.53 -5.78
C VAL A 194 2.67 -11.70 -5.14
N VAL A 195 3.73 -11.39 -4.40
CA VAL A 195 4.41 -12.35 -3.51
C VAL A 195 3.89 -12.11 -2.10
N ALA A 196 3.27 -13.11 -1.52
CA ALA A 196 2.68 -13.04 -0.19
C ALA A 196 3.28 -14.09 0.75
N ALA A 197 3.24 -13.80 2.05
CA ALA A 197 3.69 -14.69 3.11
C ALA A 197 2.59 -14.82 4.17
N PRO A 198 2.40 -15.99 4.79
CA PRO A 198 1.52 -16.13 5.95
C PRO A 198 1.84 -15.10 7.04
N HIS A 199 0.81 -14.57 7.70
CA HIS A 199 1.01 -13.63 8.80
C HIS A 199 1.55 -14.38 10.04
N PRO A 200 2.69 -13.97 10.63
CA PRO A 200 3.39 -14.74 11.66
C PRO A 200 2.61 -14.86 12.97
N GLY A 201 1.77 -13.87 13.28
CA GLY A 201 0.87 -13.88 14.45
C GLY A 201 -0.41 -14.71 14.26
N THR A 202 -0.60 -15.34 13.09
CA THR A 202 -1.76 -16.20 12.83
C THR A 202 -1.27 -17.61 12.47
N ARG A 203 -2.09 -18.62 12.72
CA ARG A 203 -1.93 -19.95 12.11
C ARG A 203 -2.92 -20.04 10.95
N PRO A 204 -2.67 -19.42 9.78
CA PRO A 204 -3.68 -19.35 8.75
C PRO A 204 -3.85 -20.74 8.12
N HIS A 205 -4.98 -21.39 8.42
CA HIS A 205 -5.48 -22.54 7.66
C HIS A 205 -5.95 -22.11 6.24
N SER A 206 -6.17 -20.81 6.04
CA SER A 206 -6.56 -20.21 4.78
C SER A 206 -6.11 -18.76 4.72
N VAL A 207 -5.77 -18.29 3.53
CA VAL A 207 -5.62 -16.88 3.18
C VAL A 207 -6.81 -16.49 2.32
N ALA A 208 -7.41 -15.34 2.58
CA ALA A 208 -8.35 -14.74 1.64
C ALA A 208 -7.69 -13.54 0.96
N VAL A 209 -7.89 -13.46 -0.35
CA VAL A 209 -7.52 -12.34 -1.19
C VAL A 209 -8.81 -11.66 -1.63
N ARG A 210 -8.97 -10.40 -1.28
CA ARG A 210 -10.08 -9.57 -1.74
C ARG A 210 -9.52 -8.52 -2.67
N VAL A 211 -10.15 -8.35 -3.81
CA VAL A 211 -9.91 -7.20 -4.68
C VAL A 211 -11.19 -6.38 -4.63
N THR A 212 -11.11 -5.06 -4.44
CA THR A 212 -12.25 -4.13 -4.48
C THR A 212 -11.95 -2.99 -5.44
N ALA A 213 -13.00 -2.37 -5.97
CA ALA A 213 -12.93 -1.12 -6.73
C ALA A 213 -13.69 -0.05 -5.93
N PRO A 214 -13.02 0.62 -4.97
CA PRO A 214 -13.68 1.62 -4.14
C PRO A 214 -14.32 2.68 -5.03
N GLY A 215 -15.58 3.04 -4.75
CA GLY A 215 -16.34 3.98 -5.59
C GLY A 215 -17.30 3.35 -6.60
N LEU A 216 -17.11 2.07 -6.96
CA LEU A 216 -17.97 1.35 -7.90
C LEU A 216 -18.92 0.35 -7.21
N GLU A 217 -18.97 0.39 -5.88
CA GLU A 217 -19.68 -0.56 -5.01
C GLU A 217 -21.20 -0.67 -5.28
N GLY A 218 -21.80 0.32 -5.95
CA GLY A 218 -23.24 0.35 -6.30
C GLY A 218 -23.60 0.14 -7.77
N ALA A 219 -22.63 0.17 -8.70
CA ALA A 219 -22.92 0.12 -10.15
C ALA A 219 -22.80 -1.29 -10.75
N THR A 220 -22.00 -2.17 -10.14
CA THR A 220 -21.62 -3.47 -10.74
C THR A 220 -21.41 -4.62 -9.73
N GLY A 221 -21.53 -4.37 -8.43
CA GLY A 221 -21.20 -5.37 -7.40
C GLY A 221 -19.71 -5.36 -7.13
N GLY A 222 -19.35 -4.92 -5.91
CA GLY A 222 -17.97 -4.77 -5.44
C GLY A 222 -17.12 -6.01 -5.72
N LEU A 223 -15.87 -5.79 -6.14
CA LEU A 223 -15.02 -6.87 -6.61
C LEU A 223 -14.85 -8.00 -5.56
N GLY A 224 -14.67 -9.21 -6.09
CA GLY A 224 -14.89 -10.47 -5.39
C GLY A 224 -13.73 -10.96 -4.50
N ASP A 225 -14.03 -12.05 -3.78
CA ASP A 225 -13.10 -12.72 -2.87
C ASP A 225 -12.56 -14.01 -3.52
N ALA A 226 -11.24 -14.16 -3.58
CA ALA A 226 -10.57 -15.44 -3.80
C ALA A 226 -10.11 -16.02 -2.45
N ARG A 227 -10.30 -17.33 -2.24
CA ARG A 227 -9.77 -18.03 -1.06
C ARG A 227 -8.69 -19.01 -1.46
N VAL A 228 -7.58 -18.97 -0.75
CA VAL A 228 -6.43 -19.85 -0.91
C VAL A 228 -6.29 -20.67 0.37
N ALA A 229 -6.34 -22.01 0.26
CA ALA A 229 -6.09 -22.87 1.42
C ALA A 229 -4.58 -22.95 1.66
N CYS A 230 -4.15 -22.92 2.92
CA CYS A 230 -2.75 -23.11 3.27
C CYS A 230 -2.63 -24.29 4.24
N ALA A 231 -1.74 -25.23 3.94
CA ALA A 231 -1.46 -26.33 4.85
C ALA A 231 -0.83 -25.78 6.15
N VAL A 232 -1.32 -26.29 7.29
CA VAL A 232 -0.81 -25.95 8.62
C VAL A 232 0.61 -26.50 8.73
N ASP A 233 1.52 -25.78 9.40
CA ASP A 233 2.90 -26.20 9.70
C ASP A 233 3.95 -26.01 8.59
N GLY A 234 3.99 -24.82 7.97
CA GLY A 234 5.05 -24.48 7.01
C GLY A 234 4.98 -25.23 5.68
N GLY A 235 3.89 -25.97 5.45
CA GLY A 235 3.56 -26.61 4.20
C GLY A 235 3.20 -25.59 3.10
N ALA A 236 3.23 -26.04 1.85
CA ALA A 236 2.87 -25.22 0.70
C ALA A 236 1.43 -24.70 0.82
N CYS A 237 1.20 -23.43 0.46
CA CYS A 237 -0.16 -22.96 0.21
C CYS A 237 -0.62 -23.56 -1.13
N VAL A 238 -1.69 -24.35 -1.09
CA VAL A 238 -2.24 -25.03 -2.26
C VAL A 238 -3.58 -24.38 -2.61
N PRO A 239 -3.76 -23.91 -3.85
CA PRO A 239 -5.04 -23.39 -4.28
C PRO A 239 -6.19 -24.35 -3.98
N ALA A 240 -7.35 -23.83 -3.58
CA ALA A 240 -8.59 -24.60 -3.68
C ALA A 240 -9.00 -24.81 -5.15
N LYS A 241 -8.58 -23.90 -6.05
CA LYS A 241 -8.73 -23.94 -7.52
C LYS A 241 -7.54 -23.24 -8.18
N GLU A 242 -7.02 -23.75 -9.30
CA GLU A 242 -5.86 -23.17 -10.00
C GLU A 242 -6.11 -21.76 -10.55
N GLU A 243 -7.34 -21.48 -10.95
CA GLU A 243 -7.78 -20.18 -11.46
C GLU A 243 -9.12 -19.80 -10.81
N VAL A 244 -9.20 -18.58 -10.29
CA VAL A 244 -10.44 -18.01 -9.75
C VAL A 244 -10.76 -16.76 -10.56
N LEU A 245 -11.90 -16.78 -11.26
CA LEU A 245 -12.42 -15.58 -11.89
C LEU A 245 -13.05 -14.69 -10.80
N LEU A 246 -12.52 -13.50 -10.61
CA LEU A 246 -13.10 -12.48 -9.75
C LEU A 246 -13.88 -11.51 -10.64
N ALA A 247 -15.19 -11.73 -10.76
CA ALA A 247 -16.07 -10.89 -11.57
C ALA A 247 -16.91 -9.96 -10.69
N GLY A 248 -16.96 -8.68 -11.07
CA GLY A 248 -17.81 -7.64 -10.48
C GLY A 248 -18.36 -6.74 -11.58
N GLY A 249 -19.55 -7.09 -12.07
CA GLY A 249 -20.25 -6.44 -13.19
C GLY A 249 -19.50 -6.50 -14.52
N ALA A 250 -19.00 -5.37 -15.05
CA ALA A 250 -18.34 -5.31 -16.36
C ALA A 250 -16.88 -5.78 -16.35
N ASP A 251 -16.25 -5.81 -15.17
CA ASP A 251 -14.85 -6.15 -15.00
C ASP A 251 -14.71 -7.61 -14.52
N ALA A 252 -13.82 -8.37 -15.15
CA ALA A 252 -13.53 -9.76 -14.80
C ALA A 252 -12.02 -9.99 -14.74
N TYR A 253 -11.54 -10.30 -13.53
CA TYR A 253 -10.12 -10.53 -13.29
C TYR A 253 -9.81 -11.99 -13.19
N ARG A 254 -8.67 -12.35 -13.76
CA ARG A 254 -8.14 -13.69 -13.61
C ARG A 254 -7.14 -13.73 -12.46
N PHE A 255 -7.51 -14.42 -11.39
CA PHE A 255 -6.59 -14.76 -10.30
C PHE A 255 -5.98 -16.14 -10.59
N ARG A 256 -4.67 -16.18 -10.85
CA ARG A 256 -3.89 -17.42 -10.97
C ARG A 256 -2.90 -17.51 -9.83
N LEU A 257 -2.92 -18.59 -9.06
CA LEU A 257 -1.86 -18.85 -8.09
C LEU A 257 -0.61 -19.38 -8.81
N GLY A 258 0.50 -18.66 -8.65
CA GLY A 258 1.83 -19.17 -8.96
C GLY A 258 2.24 -20.16 -7.87
N GLY A 259 2.64 -21.37 -8.27
CA GLY A 259 2.89 -22.48 -7.34
C GLY A 259 3.70 -22.08 -6.11
N GLY A 260 3.29 -22.57 -4.93
CA GLY A 260 4.00 -22.32 -3.69
C GLY A 260 5.38 -22.97 -3.71
N ARG A 261 6.44 -22.18 -3.49
CA ARG A 261 7.77 -22.76 -3.17
C ARG A 261 7.74 -23.30 -1.75
N ALA A 262 8.39 -24.43 -1.51
CA ALA A 262 8.55 -24.99 -0.18
C ALA A 262 9.16 -23.94 0.76
N GLY A 263 8.45 -23.61 1.85
CA GLY A 263 8.94 -22.71 2.90
C GLY A 263 8.48 -21.25 2.82
N SER A 264 7.20 -20.97 3.12
CA SER A 264 6.67 -19.69 3.66
C SER A 264 6.20 -18.56 2.72
N THR A 265 6.23 -18.71 1.39
CA THR A 265 5.65 -17.72 0.47
C THR A 265 4.81 -18.36 -0.62
N PHE A 266 3.81 -17.62 -1.10
CA PHE A 266 2.97 -18.00 -2.23
C PHE A 266 2.81 -16.81 -3.16
N GLU A 267 2.62 -17.11 -4.45
CA GLU A 267 2.51 -16.08 -5.48
C GLU A 267 1.14 -16.16 -6.13
N PHE A 268 0.61 -15.02 -6.54
CA PHE A 268 -0.56 -15.00 -7.40
C PHE A 268 -0.48 -13.84 -8.38
N VAL A 269 -1.13 -14.01 -9.52
CA VAL A 269 -1.19 -13.01 -10.58
C VAL A 269 -2.65 -12.62 -10.76
N LEU A 270 -2.91 -11.32 -10.66
CA LEU A 270 -4.13 -10.68 -11.14
C LEU A 270 -3.83 -10.18 -12.55
N SER A 271 -4.57 -10.64 -13.54
CA SER A 271 -4.49 -10.15 -14.91
C SER A 271 -5.73 -9.34 -15.26
N ASP A 272 -5.61 -8.50 -16.28
CA ASP A 272 -6.69 -7.69 -16.86
C ASP A 272 -7.15 -6.56 -15.93
N LEU A 273 -6.21 -5.94 -15.16
CA LEU A 273 -6.44 -4.93 -14.09
C LEU A 273 -7.36 -3.75 -14.47
#